data_AF-A0A6P6VGF1-F1
#
_entry.id   AF-A0A6P6VGF1-F1
#
_cell.length_a   1.000
_cell.length_b   1.000
_cell.length_c   1.000
_cell.angle_alpha   90.00
_cell.angle_beta   90.00
_cell.angle_gamma   90.00
#
_symmetry.space_group_name_H-M   'P 1'
#
loop_
_entity.id
_entity.type
_entity.pdbx_description
1 polymer ?
#
loop_
_entity_poly.entity_id
_entity_poly.type
_entity_poly.pdbx_seq_one_letter_code
_entity_poly.pdbx_strand_id
1 'polypeptide(L)'
;MTATREATAEWMLMHEHPFSIVEEEGFNLMQKRGMPEWQRINRTMNKNDYTSVYEREKTKLKKQLKKVKKISLTTDFWKSKNQKNEYIVITGHWIDSNWRLQKRVLNFVHVLPPHRSIQIADAIFKCLTDWRIVSKCTEMFEGYFLPKQVSISKRKVVSCEMLCSYTEFDGSRRTQQIKEIIDTIRDSVEFINKTDEIYLQFAEIVHQLQLPEKMLIYDCKTRWNSTYEMLTCALKFQDIFPRYRDREPNYDFCPTTEDWKKVSKVCNILKAFWTATHVISGSDYPTATLYLNEVCWIKVLLDSKVDDENSFVRSMVQKMKLKFDKYWGECNLLISIAAILDPRCKMRVINYCFPLLYPPHEVQSNIGKVRQALYDLYDKYVEIHVSSQSGSSSQLLIGNDHPTKSSSSASSSVSHVSGMSEFLTHIATIESVQPVNNELDTYFEDGLFTAADDSTVDIVNLDALKW
;
A
#
# COMPACT_ATOMS: atom_id res chain seq x y z
N MET A 1 35.80 23.75 -3.13
CA MET A 1 35.50 22.79 -4.21
C MET A 1 34.81 21.51 -3.72
N THR A 2 35.30 20.79 -2.70
CA THR A 2 34.71 19.51 -2.25
C THR A 2 33.24 19.60 -1.83
N ALA A 3 32.86 20.58 -0.99
CA ALA A 3 31.47 20.78 -0.58
C ALA A 3 30.54 21.07 -1.78
N THR A 4 31.02 21.80 -2.79
CA THR A 4 30.27 22.09 -4.01
C THR A 4 30.08 20.84 -4.88
N ARG A 5 31.10 19.97 -4.96
CA ARG A 5 31.01 18.68 -5.67
C ARG A 5 30.00 17.76 -5.00
N GLU A 6 30.04 17.71 -3.68
CA GLU A 6 29.09 16.95 -2.87
C GLU A 6 27.65 17.47 -3.04
N ALA A 7 27.44 18.78 -2.96
CA ALA A 7 26.13 19.40 -3.21
C ALA A 7 25.63 19.15 -4.64
N THR A 8 26.54 19.13 -5.63
CA THR A 8 26.20 18.77 -7.01
C THR A 8 25.71 17.33 -7.09
N ALA A 9 26.41 16.40 -6.45
CA ALA A 9 25.99 15.00 -6.40
C ALA A 9 24.65 14.80 -5.66
N GLU A 10 24.40 15.56 -4.58
CA GLU A 10 23.11 15.58 -3.89
C GLU A 10 21.98 16.13 -4.77
N TRP A 11 22.20 17.25 -5.45
CA TRP A 11 21.25 17.81 -6.41
C TRP A 11 20.88 16.80 -7.50
N MET A 12 21.87 16.10 -8.05
CA MET A 12 21.62 15.07 -9.05
C MET A 12 20.84 13.87 -8.50
N LEU A 13 21.10 13.46 -7.25
CA LEU A 13 20.33 12.43 -6.57
C LEU A 13 18.87 12.84 -6.37
N MET A 14 18.64 14.09 -5.95
CA MET A 14 17.30 14.61 -5.68
C MET A 14 16.44 14.73 -6.94
N HIS A 15 17.06 15.02 -8.08
CA HIS A 15 16.37 15.28 -9.35
C HIS A 15 16.65 14.23 -10.43
N GLU A 16 17.23 13.09 -10.06
CA GLU A 16 17.45 11.93 -10.92
C GLU A 16 18.20 12.26 -12.23
N HIS A 17 19.13 13.20 -12.17
CA HIS A 17 19.87 13.65 -13.36
C HIS A 17 20.91 12.63 -13.84
N PRO A 18 21.15 12.53 -15.17
CA PRO A 18 22.19 11.66 -15.71
C PRO A 18 23.58 12.11 -15.25
N PHE A 19 24.49 11.16 -15.04
CA PHE A 19 25.86 11.46 -14.57
C PHE A 19 26.64 12.43 -15.45
N SER A 20 26.29 12.55 -16.73
CA SER A 20 26.91 13.45 -17.71
C SER A 20 26.39 14.89 -17.65
N ILE A 21 25.33 15.19 -16.88
CA ILE A 21 24.77 16.56 -16.81
C ILE A 21 25.82 17.59 -16.36
N VAL A 22 26.76 17.17 -15.50
CA VAL A 22 27.85 18.02 -15.01
C VAL A 22 28.87 18.38 -16.08
N GLU A 23 28.83 17.69 -17.23
CA GLU A 23 29.72 17.94 -18.36
C GLU A 23 29.17 19.00 -19.30
N GLU A 24 27.90 19.38 -19.17
CA GLU A 24 27.26 20.41 -20.00
C GLU A 24 27.96 21.76 -19.85
N GLU A 25 28.08 22.48 -20.97
CA GLU A 25 28.77 23.77 -21.01
C GLU A 25 28.05 24.82 -20.18
N GLY A 26 26.71 24.86 -20.25
CA GLY A 26 25.89 25.79 -19.49
C GLY A 26 26.05 25.63 -17.97
N PHE A 27 26.05 24.39 -17.48
CA PHE A 27 26.29 24.10 -16.06
C PHE A 27 27.69 24.56 -15.63
N ASN A 28 28.73 24.25 -16.40
CA ASN A 28 30.10 24.65 -16.05
C ASN A 28 30.31 26.17 -16.13
N LEU A 29 29.68 26.85 -17.10
CA LEU A 29 29.70 28.30 -17.19
C LEU A 29 29.05 28.94 -15.96
N MET A 30 27.89 28.43 -15.55
CA MET A 30 27.18 28.88 -14.35
C MET A 30 28.04 28.70 -13.10
N GLN A 31 28.60 27.51 -12.88
CA GLN A 31 29.44 27.24 -11.70
C GLN A 31 30.71 28.08 -11.69
N LYS A 32 31.33 28.33 -12.84
CA LYS A 32 32.53 29.17 -12.94
C LYS A 32 32.24 30.66 -12.68
N ARG A 33 31.03 31.13 -12.98
CA ARG A 33 30.61 32.50 -12.61
C ARG A 33 30.41 32.66 -11.10
N GLY A 34 29.85 31.65 -10.43
CA GLY A 34 29.67 31.67 -8.97
C GLY A 34 30.94 31.35 -8.18
N MET A 35 31.82 30.51 -8.73
CA MET A 35 33.08 30.09 -8.14
C MET A 35 34.17 30.05 -9.22
N PRO A 36 35.00 31.11 -9.36
CA PRO A 36 36.02 31.21 -10.41
C PRO A 36 37.03 30.04 -10.44
N GLU A 37 37.28 29.44 -9.28
CA GLU A 37 38.16 28.26 -9.12
C GLU A 37 37.50 26.94 -9.55
N TRP A 38 36.23 26.94 -9.96
CA TRP A 38 35.53 25.72 -10.39
C TRP A 38 36.27 25.05 -11.54
N GLN A 39 36.61 23.78 -11.32
CA GLN A 39 37.13 22.91 -12.35
C GLN A 39 36.01 22.04 -12.89
N ARG A 40 36.01 21.87 -14.21
CA ARG A 40 35.05 21.01 -14.89
C ARG A 40 35.11 19.61 -14.31
N ILE A 41 33.95 19.08 -13.92
CA ILE A 41 33.80 17.72 -13.44
C ILE A 41 33.43 16.85 -14.64
N ASN A 42 34.08 15.70 -14.77
CA ASN A 42 33.68 14.69 -15.74
C ASN A 42 32.75 13.65 -15.10
N ARG A 43 32.05 12.90 -15.95
CA ARG A 43 31.11 11.85 -15.56
C ARG A 43 31.71 10.85 -14.59
N THR A 44 32.98 10.48 -14.74
CA THR A 44 33.66 9.49 -13.89
C THR A 44 33.89 10.04 -12.48
N MET A 45 34.41 11.26 -12.37
CA MET A 45 34.59 11.94 -11.09
C MET A 45 33.25 12.10 -10.36
N ASN A 46 32.23 12.53 -11.09
CA ASN A 46 30.89 12.71 -10.55
C ASN A 46 30.26 11.38 -10.09
N LYS A 47 30.47 10.29 -10.83
CA LYS A 47 30.02 8.95 -10.40
C LYS A 47 30.62 8.54 -9.06
N ASN A 48 31.89 8.86 -8.81
CA ASN A 48 32.55 8.58 -7.54
C ASN A 48 32.00 9.45 -6.40
N ASP A 49 31.75 10.74 -6.67
CA ASP A 49 31.14 11.66 -5.69
C ASP A 49 29.72 11.18 -5.33
N TYR A 50 28.91 10.86 -6.34
CA TYR A 50 27.58 10.28 -6.19
C TYR A 50 27.59 9.00 -5.36
N THR A 51 28.52 8.07 -5.64
CA THR A 51 28.66 6.82 -4.88
C THR A 51 29.01 7.10 -3.42
N SER A 52 29.86 8.10 -3.16
CA SER A 52 30.25 8.52 -1.82
C SER A 52 29.07 9.10 -1.03
N VAL A 53 28.25 9.95 -1.67
CA VAL A 53 27.01 10.47 -1.08
C VAL A 53 26.04 9.32 -0.78
N TYR A 54 25.84 8.40 -1.72
CA TYR A 54 24.98 7.24 -1.52
C TYR A 54 25.42 6.37 -0.33
N GLU A 55 26.71 6.02 -0.23
CA GLU A 55 27.20 5.18 0.89
C GLU A 55 27.09 5.89 2.25
N ARG A 56 27.27 7.21 2.27
CA ARG A 56 27.01 8.02 3.47
C ARG A 56 25.54 7.98 3.87
N GLU A 57 24.62 8.26 2.95
CA GLU A 57 23.18 8.27 3.23
C GLU A 57 22.68 6.87 3.61
N LYS A 58 23.19 5.82 2.96
CA LYS A 58 22.95 4.43 3.33
C LYS A 58 23.41 4.13 4.76
N THR A 59 24.58 4.62 5.16
CA THR A 59 25.09 4.47 6.53
C THR A 59 24.20 5.20 7.55
N LYS A 60 23.74 6.42 7.24
CA LYS A 60 22.78 7.16 8.06
C LYS A 60 21.48 6.39 8.23
N LEU A 61 20.91 5.88 7.12
CA LEU A 61 19.68 5.09 7.15
C LEU A 61 19.86 3.79 7.96
N LYS A 62 20.97 3.06 7.79
CA LYS A 62 21.30 1.89 8.62
C LYS A 62 21.31 2.22 10.11
N LYS A 63 21.84 3.38 10.51
CA LYS A 63 21.80 3.84 11.91
C LYS A 63 20.38 4.12 12.38
N GLN A 64 19.53 4.71 11.55
CA GLN A 64 18.12 4.94 11.88
C GLN A 64 17.35 3.62 12.05
N LEU A 65 17.51 2.69 11.10
CA LEU A 65 16.84 1.39 11.13
C LEU A 65 17.19 0.54 12.37
N LYS A 66 18.34 0.78 13.04
CA LYS A 66 18.65 0.14 14.33
C LYS A 66 17.63 0.47 15.43
N LYS A 67 17.03 1.66 15.40
CA LYS A 67 16.03 2.10 16.39
C LYS A 67 14.61 1.59 16.10
N VAL A 68 14.36 1.20 14.86
CA VAL A 68 13.04 0.72 14.41
C VAL A 68 12.76 -0.66 14.99
N LYS A 69 11.61 -0.86 15.63
CA LYS A 69 11.23 -2.16 16.21
C LYS A 69 10.82 -3.17 15.12
N LYS A 70 9.99 -2.73 14.18
CA LYS A 70 9.34 -3.56 13.16
C LYS A 70 9.39 -2.88 11.79
N ILE A 71 9.64 -3.67 10.75
CA ILE A 71 9.69 -3.23 9.36
C ILE A 71 8.83 -4.18 8.52
N SER A 72 7.97 -3.60 7.69
CA SER A 72 7.22 -4.32 6.65
C SER A 72 7.92 -4.14 5.32
N LEU A 73 7.85 -5.15 4.45
CA LEU A 73 8.48 -5.10 3.13
C LEU A 73 7.42 -5.18 2.06
N THR A 74 7.61 -4.43 0.98
CA THR A 74 6.94 -4.66 -0.29
C THR A 74 7.98 -4.94 -1.36
N THR A 75 7.66 -5.83 -2.27
CA THR A 75 8.44 -6.04 -3.48
C THR A 75 7.68 -5.55 -4.70
N ASP A 76 8.41 -5.09 -5.71
CA ASP A 76 7.88 -4.90 -7.06
C ASP A 76 8.80 -5.64 -8.02
N PHE A 77 8.23 -6.49 -8.86
CA PHE A 77 8.96 -7.33 -9.81
C PHE A 77 8.51 -7.00 -11.22
N TRP A 78 9.45 -6.61 -12.09
CA TRP A 78 9.12 -6.30 -13.46
C TRP A 78 10.23 -6.68 -14.43
N LYS A 79 9.82 -6.86 -15.68
CA LYS A 79 10.71 -7.08 -16.81
C LYS A 79 10.89 -5.79 -17.59
N SER A 80 12.14 -5.38 -17.80
CA SER A 80 12.49 -4.26 -18.67
C SER A 80 12.11 -4.59 -20.11
N LYS A 81 11.33 -3.71 -20.75
CA LYS A 81 10.89 -3.89 -22.14
C LYS A 81 12.08 -3.96 -23.11
N ASN A 82 13.05 -3.06 -22.94
CA ASN A 82 14.15 -2.86 -23.90
C ASN A 82 15.25 -3.91 -23.73
N GLN A 83 15.67 -4.17 -22.49
CA GLN A 83 16.79 -5.06 -22.20
C GLN A 83 16.35 -6.50 -21.92
N LYS A 84 15.04 -6.73 -21.73
CA LYS A 84 14.46 -8.02 -21.31
C LYS A 84 15.01 -8.57 -19.99
N ASN A 85 15.73 -7.74 -19.24
CA ASN A 85 16.22 -8.02 -17.90
C ASN A 85 15.09 -7.89 -16.88
N GLU A 86 15.13 -8.71 -15.83
CA GLU A 86 14.14 -8.72 -14.77
C GLU A 86 14.71 -8.13 -13.49
N TYR A 87 13.97 -7.22 -12.88
CA TYR A 87 14.38 -6.48 -11.70
C TYR A 87 13.38 -6.69 -10.58
N ILE A 88 13.92 -6.71 -9.35
CA ILE A 88 13.14 -6.62 -8.14
C ILE A 88 13.56 -5.38 -7.36
N VAL A 89 12.57 -4.59 -6.94
CA VAL A 89 12.75 -3.54 -5.94
C VAL A 89 12.21 -4.04 -4.61
N ILE A 90 13.03 -3.90 -3.58
CA ILE A 90 12.66 -4.21 -2.20
C ILE A 90 12.55 -2.87 -1.47
N THR A 91 11.35 -2.57 -0.98
CA THR A 91 11.05 -1.34 -0.26
C THR A 91 10.71 -1.68 1.18
N GLY A 92 11.34 -0.98 2.13
CA GLY A 92 11.04 -1.07 3.55
C GLY A 92 10.04 0.01 3.96
N HIS A 93 9.09 -0.37 4.79
CA HIS A 93 8.06 0.49 5.37
C HIS A 93 8.07 0.34 6.89
N TRP A 94 8.04 1.46 7.61
CA TRP A 94 7.95 1.45 9.07
C TRP A 94 7.36 2.75 9.59
N ILE A 95 6.94 2.75 10.85
CA ILE A 95 6.52 3.95 11.58
C ILE A 95 7.70 4.43 12.42
N ASP A 96 8.07 5.71 12.28
CA ASP A 96 9.16 6.30 13.07
C ASP A 96 8.70 6.79 14.46
N SER A 97 9.63 7.35 15.24
CA SER A 97 9.34 7.83 16.59
C SER A 97 8.38 9.03 16.64
N ASN A 98 8.20 9.72 15.51
CA ASN A 98 7.27 10.84 15.38
C ASN A 98 5.92 10.38 14.80
N TRP A 99 5.67 9.07 14.80
CA TRP A 99 4.47 8.47 14.21
C TRP A 99 4.29 8.81 12.74
N ARG A 100 5.38 8.96 11.98
CA ARG A 100 5.31 9.15 10.53
C ARG A 100 5.61 7.85 9.81
N LEU A 101 4.77 7.54 8.82
CA LEU A 101 5.05 6.45 7.90
C LEU A 101 6.29 6.79 7.07
N GLN A 102 7.27 5.89 7.12
CA GLN A 102 8.50 5.98 6.35
C GLN A 102 8.51 4.89 5.29
N LYS A 103 8.88 5.27 4.07
CA LYS A 103 9.06 4.38 2.92
C LYS A 103 10.44 4.62 2.32
N ARG A 104 11.28 3.59 2.18
CA ARG A 104 12.59 3.68 1.51
C ARG A 104 12.86 2.47 0.64
N VAL A 105 13.32 2.71 -0.59
CA VAL A 105 13.88 1.66 -1.44
C VAL A 105 15.18 1.19 -0.79
N LEU A 106 15.23 -0.09 -0.41
CA LEU A 106 16.39 -0.69 0.23
C LEU A 106 17.33 -1.28 -0.82
N ASN A 107 16.78 -2.00 -1.78
CA ASN A 107 17.53 -2.63 -2.85
C ASN A 107 16.79 -2.54 -4.18
N PHE A 108 17.55 -2.34 -5.26
CA PHE A 108 17.13 -2.50 -6.64
C PHE A 108 18.05 -3.55 -7.26
N VAL A 109 17.53 -4.74 -7.55
CA VAL A 109 18.34 -5.92 -7.88
C VAL A 109 17.96 -6.44 -9.25
N HIS A 110 18.96 -6.63 -10.11
CA HIS A 110 18.82 -7.42 -11.31
C HIS A 110 18.80 -8.91 -10.93
N VAL A 111 17.71 -9.60 -11.21
CA VAL A 111 17.57 -11.03 -10.91
C VAL A 111 17.98 -11.81 -12.16
N LEU A 112 19.01 -12.64 -12.04
CA LEU A 112 19.44 -13.49 -13.15
C LEU A 112 18.50 -14.70 -13.31
N PRO A 113 18.24 -15.17 -14.54
CA PRO A 113 17.55 -16.42 -14.76
C PRO A 113 18.30 -17.60 -14.12
N PRO A 114 17.60 -18.66 -13.65
CA PRO A 114 16.16 -18.85 -13.69
C PRO A 114 15.45 -18.16 -12.51
N HIS A 115 14.37 -17.43 -12.79
CA HIS A 115 13.59 -16.65 -11.83
C HIS A 115 12.65 -17.54 -10.99
N ARG A 116 13.20 -18.51 -10.25
CA ARG A 116 12.40 -19.35 -9.35
C ARG A 116 12.22 -18.62 -8.02
N SER A 117 11.26 -19.12 -7.24
CA SER A 117 10.93 -18.57 -5.94
C SER A 117 12.10 -18.48 -4.97
N ILE A 118 13.11 -19.35 -5.15
CA ILE A 118 14.31 -19.38 -4.33
C ILE A 118 15.29 -18.25 -4.65
N GLN A 119 15.46 -17.85 -5.91
CA GLN A 119 16.33 -16.73 -6.28
C GLN A 119 15.77 -15.41 -5.74
N ILE A 120 14.45 -15.25 -5.76
CA ILE A 120 13.81 -14.04 -5.23
C ILE A 120 13.92 -14.01 -3.70
N ALA A 121 13.70 -15.15 -3.04
CA ALA A 121 13.91 -15.26 -1.61
C ALA A 121 15.36 -14.96 -1.20
N ASP A 122 16.34 -15.43 -1.96
CA ASP A 122 17.76 -15.14 -1.73
C ASP A 122 18.05 -13.64 -1.89
N ALA A 123 17.51 -13.00 -2.94
CA ALA A 123 17.64 -11.56 -3.13
C ALA A 123 17.06 -10.75 -1.95
N ILE A 124 15.89 -11.17 -1.43
CA ILE A 124 15.28 -10.56 -0.25
C ILE A 124 16.13 -10.81 0.99
N PHE A 125 16.53 -12.05 1.26
CA PHE A 125 17.33 -12.40 2.43
C PHE A 125 18.67 -11.66 2.46
N LYS A 126 19.33 -11.55 1.30
CA LYS A 126 20.55 -10.76 1.13
C LYS A 126 20.31 -9.29 1.45
N CYS A 127 19.23 -8.69 0.95
CA CYS A 127 18.83 -7.34 1.33
C CYS A 127 18.69 -7.20 2.86
N LEU A 128 17.92 -8.09 3.51
CA LEU A 128 17.72 -8.02 4.96
C LEU A 128 19.01 -8.17 5.76
N THR A 129 19.92 -9.01 5.29
CA THR A 129 21.24 -9.22 5.89
C THR A 129 22.11 -7.98 5.73
N ASP A 130 22.20 -7.42 4.51
CA ASP A 130 22.98 -6.22 4.19
C ASP A 130 22.54 -5.01 5.00
N TRP A 131 21.23 -4.88 5.23
CA TRP A 131 20.62 -3.82 6.03
C TRP A 131 20.58 -4.12 7.54
N ARG A 132 20.91 -5.35 7.96
CA ARG A 132 20.86 -5.85 9.35
C ARG A 132 19.48 -5.71 9.98
N ILE A 133 18.45 -6.08 9.23
CA ILE A 133 17.03 -5.96 9.62
C ILE A 133 16.29 -7.30 9.60
N VAL A 134 17.00 -8.44 9.46
CA VAL A 134 16.41 -9.79 9.43
C VAL A 134 15.45 -10.02 10.59
N SER A 135 15.86 -9.70 11.84
CA SER A 135 15.03 -9.91 13.04
C SER A 135 13.89 -8.90 13.21
N LYS A 136 13.83 -7.85 12.38
CA LYS A 136 12.83 -6.77 12.47
C LYS A 136 11.67 -6.98 11.49
N CYS A 137 11.84 -7.85 10.50
CA CYS A 137 10.83 -8.16 9.52
C CYS A 137 9.98 -9.32 10.05
N THR A 138 8.74 -9.04 10.46
CA THR A 138 7.81 -10.10 10.92
C THR A 138 6.85 -10.56 9.84
N GLU A 139 6.57 -9.73 8.83
CA GLU A 139 5.59 -10.01 7.79
C GLU A 139 6.10 -9.51 6.44
N MET A 140 6.23 -10.43 5.49
CA MET A 140 6.68 -10.12 4.12
C MET A 140 5.45 -10.11 3.22
N PHE A 141 5.14 -8.97 2.60
CA PHE A 141 4.14 -8.91 1.54
C PHE A 141 4.83 -9.32 0.23
N GLU A 142 4.23 -10.33 -0.42
CA GLU A 142 4.63 -11.04 -1.65
C GLU A 142 5.55 -12.27 -1.54
N GLY A 143 4.94 -13.44 -1.79
CA GLY A 143 5.38 -14.32 -2.89
C GLY A 143 6.53 -15.32 -2.70
N TYR A 144 7.47 -15.15 -1.76
CA TYR A 144 8.73 -15.93 -1.82
C TYR A 144 9.21 -16.51 -0.48
N PHE A 145 9.75 -17.73 -0.51
CA PHE A 145 10.06 -18.55 0.66
C PHE A 145 11.35 -18.12 1.37
N LEU A 146 11.29 -17.50 2.55
CA LEU A 146 12.45 -17.45 3.45
C LEU A 146 12.56 -18.73 4.30
N PRO A 147 13.77 -19.21 4.65
CA PRO A 147 13.96 -20.40 5.46
C PRO A 147 13.45 -20.20 6.92
N LYS A 148 12.37 -20.92 7.25
CA LYS A 148 11.94 -21.49 8.54
C LYS A 148 11.89 -20.67 9.85
N GLN A 149 12.13 -19.35 9.87
CA GLN A 149 11.92 -18.55 11.09
C GLN A 149 11.06 -17.28 10.94
N VAL A 150 10.52 -17.03 9.74
CA VAL A 150 9.52 -15.98 9.50
C VAL A 150 8.30 -16.66 8.89
N SER A 151 7.19 -16.67 9.62
CA SER A 151 5.93 -17.23 9.11
C SER A 151 5.39 -16.27 8.05
N ILE A 152 5.84 -16.43 6.81
CA ILE A 152 5.34 -15.65 5.66
C ILE A 152 3.96 -16.19 5.34
N SER A 153 2.91 -15.47 5.73
CA SER A 153 1.59 -15.76 5.20
C SER A 153 1.63 -15.52 3.69
N LYS A 154 1.51 -16.59 2.89
CA LYS A 154 1.24 -16.46 1.45
C LYS A 154 -0.14 -15.85 1.32
N ARG A 155 -0.24 -14.53 1.31
CA ARG A 155 -1.51 -13.85 1.11
C ARG A 155 -1.31 -12.86 0.00
N LYS A 156 -1.67 -13.31 -1.20
CA LYS A 156 -1.72 -12.48 -2.39
C LYS A 156 -2.70 -11.37 -2.09
N VAL A 157 -2.16 -10.17 -1.90
CA VAL A 157 -2.93 -8.94 -1.93
C VAL A 157 -3.73 -8.99 -3.25
N VAL A 158 -5.06 -8.93 -3.17
CA VAL A 158 -5.98 -8.56 -4.25
C VAL A 158 -5.49 -7.25 -4.85
N SER A 159 -4.50 -7.30 -5.73
CA SER A 159 -3.80 -6.09 -6.21
C SER A 159 -3.41 -6.15 -7.68
N CYS A 160 -3.31 -7.32 -8.32
CA CYS A 160 -2.97 -7.33 -9.76
C CYS A 160 -3.38 -8.59 -10.52
N GLU A 161 -3.23 -9.79 -9.93
CA GLU A 161 -3.43 -11.03 -10.68
C GLU A 161 -4.89 -11.32 -11.06
N MET A 162 -5.86 -10.75 -10.33
CA MET A 162 -7.29 -10.97 -10.56
C MET A 162 -7.75 -10.41 -11.92
N LEU A 163 -7.05 -9.37 -12.41
CA LEU A 163 -7.30 -8.70 -13.68
C LEU A 163 -6.27 -9.01 -14.78
N CYS A 164 -4.97 -9.11 -14.44
CA CYS A 164 -3.93 -9.44 -15.43
C CYS A 164 -4.16 -10.78 -16.12
N SER A 165 -4.95 -11.66 -15.52
CA SER A 165 -5.32 -12.94 -16.13
C SER A 165 -6.55 -12.86 -17.05
N TYR A 166 -7.11 -11.67 -17.35
CA TYR A 166 -8.01 -11.47 -18.50
C TYR A 166 -7.29 -11.54 -19.84
N THR A 167 -6.02 -11.16 -19.87
CA THR A 167 -5.20 -11.20 -21.09
C THR A 167 -4.38 -12.50 -21.22
N GLU A 168 -4.20 -13.25 -20.13
CA GLU A 168 -3.23 -14.36 -20.08
C GLU A 168 -3.78 -15.76 -19.74
N PHE A 169 -5.08 -15.98 -19.52
CA PHE A 169 -5.54 -17.36 -19.33
C PHE A 169 -6.93 -17.63 -19.88
N ASP A 170 -7.00 -18.76 -20.58
CA ASP A 170 -8.17 -19.48 -21.08
C ASP A 170 -8.66 -19.07 -22.48
N GLY A 171 -8.27 -19.88 -23.47
CA GLY A 171 -8.62 -19.81 -24.90
C GLY A 171 -10.11 -19.96 -25.23
N SER A 172 -11.00 -19.42 -24.39
CA SER A 172 -12.41 -19.27 -24.70
C SER A 172 -12.61 -18.12 -25.71
N ARG A 173 -13.43 -18.37 -26.74
CA ARG A 173 -13.69 -17.47 -27.88
C ARG A 173 -14.15 -16.04 -27.51
N ARG A 174 -14.75 -15.84 -26.31
CA ARG A 174 -15.27 -14.53 -25.86
C ARG A 174 -14.24 -13.67 -25.10
N THR A 175 -13.31 -14.29 -24.37
CA THR A 175 -12.19 -13.56 -23.72
C THR A 175 -11.15 -13.13 -24.77
N GLN A 176 -11.03 -13.90 -25.84
CA GLN A 176 -10.27 -13.54 -27.02
C GLN A 176 -10.83 -12.28 -27.71
N GLN A 177 -12.16 -12.12 -27.77
CA GLN A 177 -12.80 -10.98 -28.42
C GLN A 177 -12.48 -9.63 -27.75
N ILE A 178 -12.46 -9.54 -26.41
CA ILE A 178 -12.11 -8.26 -25.76
C ILE A 178 -10.62 -7.93 -25.93
N LYS A 179 -9.76 -8.95 -25.94
CA LYS A 179 -8.34 -8.77 -26.20
C LYS A 179 -8.09 -8.18 -27.59
N GLU A 180 -8.76 -8.71 -28.61
CA GLU A 180 -8.70 -8.19 -29.99
C GLU A 180 -9.14 -6.73 -30.06
N ILE A 181 -10.25 -6.37 -29.40
CA ILE A 181 -10.72 -4.98 -29.33
C ILE A 181 -9.68 -4.08 -28.64
N ILE A 182 -9.09 -4.52 -27.54
CA ILE A 182 -8.05 -3.76 -26.83
C ILE A 182 -6.83 -3.57 -27.74
N ASP A 183 -6.40 -4.61 -28.45
CA ASP A 183 -5.26 -4.52 -29.37
C ASP A 183 -5.56 -3.57 -30.54
N THR A 184 -6.77 -3.61 -31.11
CA THR A 184 -7.22 -2.63 -32.13
C THR A 184 -7.19 -1.19 -31.62
N ILE A 185 -7.61 -0.96 -30.37
CA ILE A 185 -7.52 0.38 -29.75
C ILE A 185 -6.06 0.78 -29.52
N ARG A 186 -5.18 -0.13 -29.08
CA ARG A 186 -3.75 0.14 -28.91
C ARG A 186 -3.11 0.55 -30.23
N ASP A 187 -3.38 -0.21 -31.29
CA ASP A 187 -2.84 0.07 -32.63
C ASP A 187 -3.35 1.43 -33.14
N SER A 188 -4.60 1.79 -32.83
CA SER A 188 -5.13 3.13 -33.12
C SER A 188 -4.41 4.24 -32.37
N VAL A 189 -4.18 4.07 -31.07
CA VAL A 189 -3.45 5.04 -30.25
C VAL A 189 -2.01 5.19 -30.74
N GLU A 190 -1.34 4.09 -31.06
CA GLU A 190 0.02 4.08 -31.60
C GLU A 190 0.09 4.74 -32.97
N PHE A 191 -0.88 4.47 -33.85
CA PHE A 191 -0.96 5.13 -35.15
C PHE A 191 -1.13 6.64 -34.98
N ILE A 192 -2.15 7.08 -34.25
CA ILE A 192 -2.51 8.50 -34.11
C ILE A 192 -1.36 9.31 -33.49
N ASN A 193 -0.68 8.76 -32.49
CA ASN A 193 0.40 9.43 -31.78
C ASN A 193 1.78 9.23 -32.43
N LYS A 194 1.85 8.64 -33.64
CA LYS A 194 3.11 8.28 -34.30
C LYS A 194 3.93 9.50 -34.74
N THR A 195 3.25 10.52 -35.27
CA THR A 195 3.87 11.77 -35.73
C THR A 195 2.97 12.96 -35.41
N ASP A 196 3.55 14.14 -35.30
CA ASP A 196 2.80 15.38 -35.04
C ASP A 196 1.78 15.66 -36.15
N GLU A 197 2.12 15.36 -37.41
CA GLU A 197 1.24 15.53 -38.57
C GLU A 197 -0.03 14.68 -38.48
N ILE A 198 0.10 13.41 -38.07
CA ILE A 198 -1.01 12.47 -37.90
C ILE A 198 -1.87 12.92 -36.70
N TYR A 199 -1.24 13.35 -35.62
CA TYR A 199 -1.92 13.86 -34.42
C TYR A 199 -2.69 15.16 -34.71
N LEU A 200 -2.15 16.08 -35.50
CA LEU A 200 -2.82 17.33 -35.86
C LEU A 200 -4.14 17.07 -36.59
N GLN A 201 -4.18 16.10 -37.50
CA GLN A 201 -5.44 15.70 -38.15
C GLN A 201 -6.48 15.19 -37.15
N PHE A 202 -6.04 14.44 -36.12
CA PHE A 202 -6.93 13.99 -35.05
C PHE A 202 -7.43 15.18 -34.22
N ALA A 203 -6.54 16.10 -33.85
CA ALA A 203 -6.86 17.30 -33.07
C ALA A 203 -7.83 18.24 -33.82
N GLU A 204 -7.73 18.35 -35.14
CA GLU A 204 -8.72 19.08 -35.94
C GLU A 204 -10.13 18.51 -35.78
N ILE A 205 -10.28 17.18 -35.78
CA ILE A 205 -11.59 16.54 -35.58
C ILE A 205 -12.07 16.73 -34.14
N VAL A 206 -11.17 16.64 -33.14
CA VAL A 206 -11.47 16.96 -31.73
C VAL A 206 -12.07 18.37 -31.62
N HIS A 207 -11.42 19.36 -32.25
CA HIS A 207 -11.87 20.74 -32.25
C HIS A 207 -13.22 20.91 -32.96
N GLN A 208 -13.43 20.25 -34.10
CA GLN A 208 -14.70 20.28 -34.84
C GLN A 208 -15.87 19.70 -34.04
N LEU A 209 -15.62 18.70 -33.21
CA LEU A 209 -16.62 18.10 -32.31
C LEU A 209 -16.73 18.82 -30.96
N GLN A 210 -15.98 19.90 -30.73
CA GLN A 210 -15.97 20.67 -29.48
C GLN A 210 -15.67 19.80 -28.24
N LEU A 211 -14.82 18.79 -28.41
CA LEU A 211 -14.39 17.93 -27.32
C LEU A 211 -13.18 18.55 -26.59
N PRO A 212 -13.00 18.29 -25.29
CA PRO A 212 -11.84 18.77 -24.56
C PRO A 212 -10.54 18.27 -25.21
N GLU A 213 -9.63 19.19 -25.53
CA GLU A 213 -8.37 18.86 -26.17
C GLU A 213 -7.51 18.02 -25.23
N LYS A 214 -7.27 16.76 -25.61
CA LYS A 214 -6.45 15.84 -24.85
C LYS A 214 -5.85 14.80 -25.79
N MET A 215 -4.56 14.50 -25.60
CA MET A 215 -3.91 13.41 -26.32
C MET A 215 -4.44 12.05 -25.88
N LEU A 216 -4.51 11.12 -26.83
CA LEU A 216 -4.66 9.70 -26.52
C LEU A 216 -3.43 9.23 -25.74
N ILE A 217 -3.64 8.36 -24.75
CA ILE A 217 -2.56 7.91 -23.86
C ILE A 217 -2.17 6.47 -24.16
N TYR A 218 -0.87 6.20 -24.19
CA TYR A 218 -0.34 4.85 -24.33
C TYR A 218 -0.60 4.02 -23.07
N ASP A 219 -0.79 2.71 -23.24
CA ASP A 219 -0.80 1.78 -22.12
C ASP A 219 0.56 1.09 -21.92
N CYS A 220 0.74 0.55 -20.73
CA CYS A 220 1.73 -0.47 -20.46
C CYS A 220 1.04 -1.83 -20.51
N LYS A 221 1.28 -2.61 -21.58
CA LYS A 221 0.66 -3.94 -21.81
C LYS A 221 0.72 -4.90 -20.62
N THR A 222 1.69 -4.75 -19.71
CA THR A 222 1.86 -5.58 -18.50
C THR A 222 1.20 -5.01 -17.24
N ARG A 223 0.60 -3.81 -17.30
CA ARG A 223 -0.07 -3.14 -16.17
C ARG A 223 -1.51 -2.77 -16.52
N TRP A 224 -2.46 -3.56 -16.04
CA TRP A 224 -3.87 -3.40 -16.37
C TRP A 224 -4.45 -2.01 -16.07
N ASN A 225 -3.98 -1.31 -15.01
CA ASN A 225 -4.42 0.05 -14.69
C ASN A 225 -4.20 1.01 -15.85
N SER A 226 -3.03 0.93 -16.49
CA SER A 226 -2.72 1.76 -17.66
C SER A 226 -3.56 1.40 -18.88
N THR A 227 -3.95 0.12 -19.03
CA THR A 227 -4.89 -0.30 -20.08
C THR A 227 -6.28 0.29 -19.81
N TYR A 228 -6.76 0.25 -18.57
CA TYR A 228 -8.03 0.89 -18.20
C TYR A 228 -8.00 2.40 -18.46
N GLU A 229 -6.91 3.08 -18.11
CA GLU A 229 -6.73 4.50 -18.39
C GLU A 229 -6.75 4.79 -19.90
N MET A 230 -6.02 4.02 -20.71
CA MET A 230 -6.06 4.12 -22.17
C MET A 230 -7.48 3.95 -22.71
N LEU A 231 -8.19 2.89 -22.29
CA LEU A 231 -9.55 2.62 -22.76
C LEU A 231 -10.54 3.72 -22.36
N THR A 232 -10.47 4.21 -21.11
CA THR A 232 -11.33 5.30 -20.64
C THR A 232 -10.99 6.64 -21.28
N CYS A 233 -9.73 6.87 -21.66
CA CYS A 233 -9.33 8.02 -22.47
C CYS A 233 -9.89 7.90 -23.88
N ALA A 234 -9.66 6.77 -24.55
CA ALA A 234 -10.10 6.53 -25.92
C ALA A 234 -11.63 6.57 -26.07
N LEU A 235 -12.38 6.06 -25.08
CA LEU A 235 -13.85 6.11 -25.06
C LEU A 235 -14.41 7.53 -25.19
N LYS A 236 -13.71 8.56 -24.68
CA LYS A 236 -14.14 9.97 -24.80
C LYS A 236 -14.09 10.47 -26.25
N PHE A 237 -13.33 9.77 -27.09
CA PHE A 237 -13.10 10.09 -28.49
C PHE A 237 -13.67 9.03 -29.43
N GLN A 238 -14.54 8.14 -28.95
CA GLN A 238 -15.08 7.02 -29.74
C GLN A 238 -15.70 7.47 -31.09
N ASP A 239 -16.31 8.65 -31.13
CA ASP A 239 -16.93 9.23 -32.33
C ASP A 239 -15.91 9.81 -33.31
N ILE A 240 -14.66 10.05 -32.89
CA ILE A 240 -13.60 10.56 -33.74
C ILE A 240 -13.04 9.46 -34.65
N PHE A 241 -12.85 8.24 -34.14
CA PHE A 241 -12.17 7.17 -34.88
C PHE A 241 -12.80 6.86 -36.25
N PRO A 242 -14.13 6.78 -36.42
CA PRO A 242 -14.74 6.61 -37.73
C PRO A 242 -14.47 7.79 -38.68
N ARG A 243 -14.58 9.03 -38.17
CA ARG A 243 -14.31 10.25 -38.95
C ARG A 243 -12.85 10.38 -39.36
N TYR A 244 -11.96 9.90 -38.50
CA TYR A 244 -10.54 9.85 -38.77
C TYR A 244 -10.24 8.86 -39.90
N ARG A 245 -10.87 7.66 -39.87
CA ARG A 245 -10.80 6.68 -40.97
C ARG A 245 -11.29 7.25 -42.30
N ASP A 246 -12.32 8.09 -42.29
CA ASP A 246 -12.80 8.74 -43.51
C ASP A 246 -11.78 9.72 -44.13
N ARG A 247 -10.83 10.24 -43.34
CA ARG A 247 -9.80 11.19 -43.78
C ARG A 247 -8.44 10.57 -44.06
N GLU A 248 -8.10 9.49 -43.37
CA GLU A 248 -6.81 8.81 -43.49
C GLU A 248 -7.01 7.38 -44.03
N PRO A 249 -6.86 7.16 -45.34
CA PRO A 249 -7.08 5.85 -45.96
C PRO A 249 -6.18 4.73 -45.45
N ASN A 250 -5.01 5.05 -44.87
CA ASN A 250 -4.10 4.06 -44.32
C ASN A 250 -4.42 3.68 -42.87
N TYR A 251 -5.53 4.18 -42.30
CA TYR A 251 -5.95 3.89 -40.95
C TYR A 251 -6.91 2.68 -40.87
N ASP A 252 -6.32 1.49 -40.74
CA ASP A 252 -7.07 0.23 -40.71
C ASP A 252 -7.65 -0.11 -39.32
N PHE A 253 -7.14 0.49 -38.26
CA PHE A 253 -7.36 0.04 -36.88
C PHE A 253 -8.62 0.59 -36.20
N CYS A 254 -9.60 1.17 -36.90
CA CYS A 254 -10.77 1.76 -36.21
C CYS A 254 -11.72 0.72 -35.60
N PRO A 255 -11.99 0.80 -34.27
CA PRO A 255 -12.96 -0.05 -33.59
C PRO A 255 -14.39 0.21 -34.07
N THR A 256 -15.23 -0.83 -34.05
CA THR A 256 -16.64 -0.72 -34.45
C THR A 256 -17.52 -0.13 -33.35
N THR A 257 -18.74 0.28 -33.70
CA THR A 257 -19.74 0.75 -32.71
C THR A 257 -20.04 -0.32 -31.65
N GLU A 258 -20.06 -1.60 -32.04
CA GLU A 258 -20.29 -2.70 -31.09
C GLU A 258 -19.09 -2.94 -30.16
N ASP A 259 -17.87 -2.69 -30.65
CA ASP A 259 -16.66 -2.77 -29.84
C ASP A 259 -16.67 -1.70 -28.75
N TRP A 260 -17.02 -0.46 -29.10
CA TRP A 260 -17.16 0.62 -28.12
C TRP A 260 -18.21 0.33 -27.04
N LYS A 261 -19.34 -0.29 -27.40
CA LYS A 261 -20.35 -0.74 -26.42
C LYS A 261 -19.79 -1.78 -25.44
N LYS A 262 -18.94 -2.70 -25.92
CA LYS A 262 -18.27 -3.68 -25.05
C LYS A 262 -17.23 -3.01 -24.16
N VAL A 263 -16.39 -2.14 -24.72
CA VAL A 263 -15.35 -1.40 -23.98
C VAL A 263 -15.98 -0.55 -22.88
N SER A 264 -17.10 0.14 -23.16
CA SER A 264 -17.84 0.88 -22.14
C SER A 264 -18.28 -0.01 -20.97
N LYS A 265 -18.85 -1.19 -21.25
CA LYS A 265 -19.25 -2.16 -20.20
C LYS A 265 -18.06 -2.68 -19.41
N VAL A 266 -16.94 -2.97 -20.08
CA VAL A 266 -15.69 -3.40 -19.43
C VAL A 266 -15.18 -2.30 -18.50
N CYS A 267 -15.04 -1.07 -19.00
CA CYS A 267 -14.57 0.07 -18.21
C CYS A 267 -15.47 0.34 -17.00
N ASN A 268 -16.79 0.20 -17.11
CA ASN A 268 -17.70 0.38 -15.97
C ASN A 268 -17.41 -0.59 -14.83
N ILE A 269 -17.04 -1.83 -15.14
CA ILE A 269 -16.70 -2.84 -14.12
C ILE A 269 -15.27 -2.62 -13.61
N LEU A 270 -14.32 -2.38 -14.52
CA LEU A 270 -12.92 -2.13 -14.16
C LEU A 270 -12.73 -0.87 -13.34
N LYS A 271 -13.63 0.12 -13.46
CA LYS A 271 -13.58 1.35 -12.67
C LYS A 271 -13.55 1.06 -11.17
N ALA A 272 -14.32 0.08 -10.69
CA ALA A 272 -14.32 -0.25 -9.27
C ALA A 272 -12.97 -0.81 -8.81
N PHE A 273 -12.39 -1.70 -9.58
CA PHE A 273 -11.05 -2.21 -9.31
C PHE A 273 -10.00 -1.12 -9.38
N TRP A 274 -10.11 -0.19 -10.34
CA TRP A 274 -9.15 0.89 -10.53
C TRP A 274 -9.21 1.84 -9.34
N THR A 275 -10.40 2.22 -8.91
CA THR A 275 -10.63 3.03 -7.69
C THR A 275 -10.06 2.34 -6.46
N ALA A 276 -10.43 1.08 -6.22
CA ALA A 276 -9.91 0.30 -5.10
C ALA A 276 -8.38 0.22 -5.12
N THR A 277 -7.79 0.00 -6.30
CA THR A 277 -6.34 -0.10 -6.46
C THR A 277 -5.64 1.22 -6.14
N HIS A 278 -6.21 2.36 -6.55
CA HIS A 278 -5.68 3.68 -6.22
C HIS A 278 -5.70 3.97 -4.72
N VAL A 279 -6.75 3.52 -4.01
CA VAL A 279 -6.86 3.64 -2.56
C VAL A 279 -5.83 2.74 -1.86
N ILE A 280 -5.76 1.45 -2.20
CA ILE A 280 -4.90 0.49 -1.48
C ILE A 280 -3.42 0.58 -1.86
N SER A 281 -3.08 1.20 -3.00
CA SER A 281 -1.70 1.36 -3.49
C SER A 281 -1.09 2.71 -3.13
N GLY A 282 -1.79 3.54 -2.35
CA GLY A 282 -1.27 4.80 -1.83
C GLY A 282 0.03 4.61 -1.05
N SER A 283 0.94 5.58 -1.11
CA SER A 283 2.21 5.55 -0.37
C SER A 283 2.34 6.57 0.74
N ASP A 284 1.44 7.54 0.79
CA ASP A 284 1.57 8.72 1.63
C ASP A 284 0.64 8.66 2.85
N TYR A 285 -0.10 7.55 3.00
CA TYR A 285 -1.00 7.26 4.11
C TYR A 285 -1.04 5.75 4.40
N PRO A 286 -1.46 5.32 5.60
CA PRO A 286 -1.67 3.91 5.90
C PRO A 286 -2.81 3.32 5.06
N THR A 287 -2.51 2.31 4.23
CA THR A 287 -3.52 1.69 3.34
C THR A 287 -4.13 0.41 3.91
N ALA A 288 -3.47 -0.23 4.88
CA ALA A 288 -3.87 -1.53 5.42
C ALA A 288 -5.26 -1.50 6.09
N THR A 289 -5.62 -0.39 6.73
CA THR A 289 -6.92 -0.18 7.40
C THR A 289 -8.09 -0.09 6.40
N LEU A 290 -7.82 0.40 5.19
CA LEU A 290 -8.83 0.61 4.14
C LEU A 290 -9.10 -0.65 3.30
N TYR A 291 -8.14 -1.58 3.32
CA TYR A 291 -8.08 -2.70 2.40
C TYR A 291 -9.32 -3.60 2.41
N LEU A 292 -9.86 -3.92 3.60
CA LEU A 292 -11.01 -4.81 3.74
C LEU A 292 -12.26 -4.22 3.08
N ASN A 293 -12.47 -2.91 3.23
CA ASN A 293 -13.63 -2.21 2.68
C ASN A 293 -13.61 -2.25 1.15
N GLU A 294 -12.46 -1.96 0.55
CA GLU A 294 -12.28 -1.98 -0.91
C GLU A 294 -12.50 -3.38 -1.50
N VAL A 295 -11.98 -4.41 -0.83
CA VAL A 295 -12.18 -5.81 -1.25
C VAL A 295 -13.65 -6.23 -1.11
N CYS A 296 -14.31 -5.85 -0.02
CA CYS A 296 -15.73 -6.11 0.19
C CYS A 296 -16.59 -5.46 -0.90
N TRP A 297 -16.29 -4.21 -1.25
CA TRP A 297 -16.97 -3.49 -2.32
C TRP A 297 -16.83 -4.19 -3.68
N ILE A 298 -15.61 -4.63 -4.03
CA ILE A 298 -15.38 -5.42 -5.25
C ILE A 298 -16.23 -6.69 -5.23
N LYS A 299 -16.28 -7.42 -4.11
CA LYS A 299 -17.09 -8.64 -3.99
C LYS A 299 -18.57 -8.37 -4.23
N VAL A 300 -19.12 -7.33 -3.61
CA VAL A 300 -20.52 -6.92 -3.78
C VAL A 300 -20.81 -6.59 -5.25
N LEU A 301 -19.93 -5.85 -5.92
CA LEU A 301 -20.06 -5.57 -7.35
C LEU A 301 -20.10 -6.86 -8.17
N LEU A 302 -19.14 -7.77 -7.96
CA LEU A 302 -19.04 -9.02 -8.71
C LEU A 302 -20.26 -9.91 -8.49
N ASP A 303 -20.73 -10.05 -7.25
CA ASP A 303 -21.92 -10.83 -6.94
C ASP A 303 -23.18 -10.22 -7.57
N SER A 304 -23.31 -8.88 -7.57
CA SER A 304 -24.45 -8.20 -8.22
C SER A 304 -24.51 -8.36 -9.75
N LYS A 305 -23.38 -8.75 -10.35
CA LYS A 305 -23.20 -8.84 -11.81
C LYS A 305 -22.92 -10.26 -12.32
N VAL A 306 -22.87 -11.25 -11.44
CA VAL A 306 -22.55 -12.64 -11.80
C VAL A 306 -23.62 -13.28 -12.70
N ASP A 307 -24.87 -12.80 -12.60
CA ASP A 307 -26.03 -13.25 -13.37
C ASP A 307 -26.61 -12.13 -14.25
N ASP A 308 -25.77 -11.19 -14.71
CA ASP A 308 -26.22 -10.06 -15.55
C ASP A 308 -26.92 -10.54 -16.84
N GLU A 309 -27.99 -9.83 -17.24
CA GLU A 309 -28.76 -10.14 -18.46
C GLU A 309 -27.90 -10.07 -19.72
N ASN A 310 -26.88 -9.20 -19.72
CA ASN A 310 -25.95 -9.12 -20.82
C ASN A 310 -24.97 -10.29 -20.78
N SER A 311 -25.10 -11.22 -21.73
CA SER A 311 -24.27 -12.44 -21.79
C SER A 311 -22.75 -12.19 -21.83
N PHE A 312 -22.31 -11.05 -22.38
CA PHE A 312 -20.89 -10.66 -22.41
C PHE A 312 -20.42 -10.24 -21.00
N VAL A 313 -21.18 -9.37 -20.32
CA VAL A 313 -20.90 -8.96 -18.94
C VAL A 313 -20.92 -10.15 -18.00
N ARG A 314 -21.98 -10.97 -18.04
CA ARG A 314 -22.13 -12.18 -17.23
C ARG A 314 -20.93 -13.10 -17.35
N SER A 315 -20.55 -13.43 -18.58
CA SER A 315 -19.40 -14.31 -18.85
C SER A 315 -18.08 -13.72 -18.35
N MET A 316 -17.92 -12.40 -18.43
CA MET A 316 -16.73 -11.71 -17.92
C MET A 316 -16.69 -11.76 -16.39
N VAL A 317 -17.77 -11.37 -15.74
CA VAL A 317 -17.88 -11.26 -14.28
C VAL A 317 -17.79 -12.62 -13.60
N GLN A 318 -18.39 -13.67 -14.16
CA GLN A 318 -18.24 -15.04 -13.64
C GLN A 318 -16.76 -15.46 -13.54
N LYS A 319 -15.96 -15.17 -14.56
CA LYS A 319 -14.51 -15.47 -14.54
C LYS A 319 -13.75 -14.62 -13.51
N MET A 320 -14.13 -13.35 -13.41
CA MET A 320 -13.61 -12.39 -12.43
C MET A 320 -13.83 -12.90 -11.00
N LYS A 321 -15.07 -13.30 -10.74
CA LYS A 321 -15.53 -13.80 -9.45
C LYS A 321 -14.86 -15.11 -9.08
N LEU A 322 -14.75 -16.05 -10.02
CA LEU A 322 -14.02 -17.30 -9.79
C LEU A 322 -12.57 -17.06 -9.34
N LYS A 323 -11.89 -16.06 -9.93
CA LYS A 323 -10.56 -15.66 -9.49
C LYS A 323 -10.60 -14.94 -8.15
N PHE A 324 -11.55 -14.03 -7.95
CA PHE A 324 -11.76 -13.35 -6.67
C PHE A 324 -11.87 -14.36 -5.53
N ASP A 325 -12.80 -15.30 -5.65
CA ASP A 325 -13.09 -16.31 -4.64
C ASP A 325 -11.87 -17.23 -4.42
N LYS A 326 -11.10 -17.53 -5.48
CA LYS A 326 -9.84 -18.28 -5.37
C LYS A 326 -8.73 -17.55 -4.60
N TYR A 327 -8.60 -16.23 -4.77
CA TYR A 327 -7.55 -15.45 -4.12
C TYR A 327 -7.93 -15.02 -2.70
N TRP A 328 -9.17 -14.60 -2.50
CA TRP A 328 -9.67 -14.17 -1.20
C TRP A 328 -9.89 -15.39 -0.30
N GLY A 329 -10.71 -16.35 -0.77
CA GLY A 329 -10.90 -17.70 -0.20
C GLY A 329 -11.14 -17.76 1.31
N GLU A 330 -10.07 -17.66 2.07
CA GLU A 330 -10.03 -17.80 3.53
C GLU A 330 -10.02 -16.45 4.26
N CYS A 331 -10.36 -16.47 5.55
CA CYS A 331 -10.33 -15.29 6.42
C CYS A 331 -8.92 -14.69 6.53
N ASN A 332 -8.72 -13.49 5.98
CA ASN A 332 -7.44 -12.78 6.09
C ASN A 332 -7.35 -12.00 7.42
N LEU A 333 -6.86 -12.69 8.46
CA LEU A 333 -6.72 -12.12 9.82
C LEU A 333 -5.96 -10.80 9.86
N LEU A 334 -4.85 -10.66 9.13
CA LEU A 334 -4.03 -9.44 9.16
C LEU A 334 -4.81 -8.21 8.65
N ILE A 335 -5.45 -8.37 7.49
CA ILE A 335 -6.29 -7.32 6.90
C ILE A 335 -7.50 -7.01 7.78
N SER A 336 -8.08 -8.04 8.40
CA SER A 336 -9.22 -7.90 9.29
C SER A 336 -8.84 -7.12 10.56
N ILE A 337 -7.72 -7.47 11.18
CA ILE A 337 -7.17 -6.75 12.35
C ILE A 337 -6.84 -5.31 11.97
N ALA A 338 -6.17 -5.08 10.85
CA ALA A 338 -5.86 -3.73 10.39
C ALA A 338 -7.14 -2.88 10.22
N ALA A 339 -8.21 -3.45 9.64
CA ALA A 339 -9.49 -2.76 9.50
C ALA A 339 -10.17 -2.48 10.86
N ILE A 340 -10.04 -3.40 11.83
CA ILE A 340 -10.56 -3.20 13.19
C ILE A 340 -9.83 -2.06 13.90
N LEU A 341 -8.52 -1.91 13.70
CA LEU A 341 -7.73 -0.87 14.36
C LEU A 341 -8.03 0.55 13.85
N ASP A 342 -8.87 0.71 12.83
CA ASP A 342 -9.40 2.02 12.45
C ASP A 342 -10.52 2.43 13.41
N PRO A 343 -10.35 3.52 14.19
CA PRO A 343 -11.32 3.95 15.21
C PRO A 343 -12.68 4.39 14.63
N ARG A 344 -12.78 4.62 13.32
CA ARG A 344 -14.06 4.86 12.61
C ARG A 344 -14.84 3.57 12.37
N CYS A 345 -14.17 2.42 12.43
CA CYS A 345 -14.68 1.12 12.01
C CYS A 345 -14.84 0.16 13.19
N LYS A 346 -13.75 -0.09 13.94
CA LYS A 346 -13.70 -1.07 15.03
C LYS A 346 -14.21 -2.45 14.60
N MET A 347 -14.75 -3.26 15.50
CA MET A 347 -15.37 -4.55 15.16
C MET A 347 -16.56 -4.44 14.20
N ARG A 348 -17.16 -3.25 14.03
CA ARG A 348 -18.35 -3.08 13.18
C ARG A 348 -18.04 -3.34 11.71
N VAL A 349 -16.82 -3.04 11.25
CA VAL A 349 -16.41 -3.34 9.86
C VAL A 349 -16.44 -4.83 9.57
N ILE A 350 -16.03 -5.67 10.53
CA ILE A 350 -16.05 -7.13 10.38
C ILE A 350 -17.49 -7.62 10.32
N ASN A 351 -18.34 -7.14 11.24
CA ASN A 351 -19.75 -7.51 11.28
C ASN A 351 -20.51 -7.09 10.00
N TYR A 352 -20.07 -6.02 9.33
CA TYR A 352 -20.62 -5.57 8.06
C TYR A 352 -20.05 -6.34 6.86
N CYS A 353 -18.72 -6.44 6.74
CA CYS A 353 -18.05 -7.00 5.56
C CYS A 353 -18.14 -8.53 5.48
N PHE A 354 -18.07 -9.25 6.60
CA PHE A 354 -17.97 -10.72 6.57
C PHE A 354 -19.23 -11.40 6.01
N PRO A 355 -20.46 -10.97 6.35
CA PRO A 355 -21.68 -11.47 5.69
C PRO A 355 -21.71 -11.26 4.18
N LEU A 356 -21.02 -10.24 3.66
CA LEU A 356 -20.93 -9.93 2.23
C LEU A 356 -19.81 -10.72 1.53
N LEU A 357 -18.77 -11.09 2.28
CA LEU A 357 -17.58 -11.76 1.76
C LEU A 357 -17.67 -13.29 1.80
N TYR A 358 -18.31 -13.86 2.83
CA TYR A 358 -18.28 -15.29 3.12
C TYR A 358 -19.67 -15.94 3.08
N PRO A 359 -19.75 -17.25 2.80
CA PRO A 359 -20.99 -18.01 2.96
C PRO A 359 -21.55 -17.90 4.39
N PRO A 360 -22.88 -17.87 4.59
CA PRO A 360 -23.49 -17.63 5.91
C PRO A 360 -23.01 -18.56 7.02
N HIS A 361 -22.71 -19.82 6.70
CA HIS A 361 -22.25 -20.83 7.66
C HIS A 361 -20.80 -20.60 8.15
N GLU A 362 -20.00 -19.81 7.44
CA GLU A 362 -18.61 -19.48 7.81
C GLU A 362 -18.48 -18.17 8.59
N VAL A 363 -19.47 -17.26 8.46
CA VAL A 363 -19.39 -15.90 8.98
C VAL A 363 -19.06 -15.87 10.47
N GLN A 364 -19.87 -16.51 11.31
CA GLN A 364 -19.67 -16.47 12.77
C GLN A 364 -18.34 -17.12 13.19
N SER A 365 -17.94 -18.21 12.52
CA SER A 365 -16.64 -18.85 12.75
C SER A 365 -15.49 -17.90 12.43
N ASN A 366 -15.55 -17.19 11.30
CA ASN A 366 -14.52 -16.25 10.89
C ASN A 366 -14.48 -15.01 11.80
N ILE A 367 -15.63 -14.47 12.23
CA ILE A 367 -15.68 -13.39 13.23
C ILE A 367 -14.99 -13.82 14.52
N GLY A 368 -15.31 -15.02 15.02
CA GLY A 368 -14.69 -15.60 16.22
C GLY A 368 -13.16 -15.72 16.08
N LYS A 369 -12.67 -16.21 14.93
CA LYS A 369 -11.23 -16.31 14.65
C LYS A 369 -10.53 -14.95 14.67
N VAL A 370 -11.13 -13.93 14.06
CA VAL A 370 -10.57 -12.57 14.05
C VAL A 370 -10.54 -12.00 15.47
N ARG A 371 -11.64 -12.15 16.23
CA ARG A 371 -11.72 -11.69 17.60
C ARG A 371 -10.62 -12.34 18.45
N GLN A 372 -10.51 -13.66 18.42
CA GLN A 372 -9.48 -14.39 19.17
C GLN A 372 -8.07 -13.93 18.79
N ALA A 373 -7.77 -13.81 17.49
CA ALA A 373 -6.46 -13.37 17.03
C ALA A 373 -6.10 -11.94 17.50
N LEU A 374 -7.10 -11.08 17.68
CA LEU A 374 -6.90 -9.73 18.18
C LEU A 374 -6.63 -9.69 19.69
N TYR A 375 -7.34 -10.49 20.49
CA TYR A 375 -7.01 -10.65 21.91
C TYR A 375 -5.63 -11.31 22.09
N ASP A 376 -5.30 -12.36 21.34
CA ASP A 376 -3.97 -12.98 21.38
C ASP A 376 -2.84 -11.98 21.04
N LEU A 377 -3.11 -11.02 20.14
CA LEU A 377 -2.18 -9.96 19.80
C LEU A 377 -2.06 -8.92 20.92
N TYR A 378 -3.18 -8.57 21.55
CA TYR A 378 -3.22 -7.66 22.69
C TYR A 378 -2.49 -8.24 23.91
N ASP A 379 -2.71 -9.52 24.23
CA ASP A 379 -2.03 -10.19 25.35
C ASP A 379 -0.50 -10.15 25.16
N LYS A 380 -0.02 -10.44 23.96
CA LYS A 380 1.41 -10.31 23.61
C LYS A 380 1.91 -8.87 23.73
N TYR A 381 1.09 -7.89 23.35
CA TYR A 381 1.43 -6.47 23.51
C TYR A 381 1.60 -6.13 24.99
N VAL A 382 0.65 -6.54 25.85
CA VAL A 382 0.70 -6.32 27.30
C VAL A 382 1.91 -7.01 27.91
N GLU A 383 2.18 -8.26 27.56
CA GLU A 383 3.37 -9.00 28.03
C GLU A 383 4.66 -8.23 27.72
N ILE A 384 4.83 -7.74 26.49
CA ILE A 384 6.02 -6.99 26.09
C ILE A 384 6.12 -5.66 26.85
N HIS A 385 5.01 -4.94 27.02
CA HIS A 385 5.00 -3.60 27.61
C HIS A 385 5.13 -3.63 29.15
N VAL A 386 4.48 -4.57 29.83
CA VAL A 386 4.61 -4.77 31.28
C VAL A 386 6.01 -5.27 31.66
N SER A 387 6.58 -6.19 30.86
CA SER A 387 7.97 -6.64 31.03
C SER A 387 8.99 -5.50 30.85
N SER A 388 8.67 -4.51 30.00
CA SER A 388 9.54 -3.37 29.73
C SER A 388 9.54 -2.32 30.85
N GLN A 389 8.44 -2.18 31.61
CA GLN A 389 8.33 -1.23 32.72
C GLN A 389 8.94 -1.76 34.03
N SER A 390 8.95 -3.07 34.21
CA SER A 390 9.51 -3.76 35.38
C SER A 390 11.05 -3.60 35.53
N GLY A 391 11.75 -3.20 34.46
CA GLY A 391 13.21 -3.04 34.43
C GLY A 391 13.73 -1.63 34.78
N SER A 392 12.86 -0.67 35.11
CA SER A 392 13.26 0.73 35.33
C SER A 392 12.83 1.33 36.68
N SER A 393 12.28 0.53 37.59
CA SER A 393 11.92 0.99 38.95
C SER A 393 12.65 0.19 40.02
N SER A 394 13.95 0.44 40.19
CA SER A 394 14.65 0.07 41.41
C SER A 394 15.91 0.91 41.58
N GLN A 395 15.74 2.17 42.02
CA GLN A 395 16.74 2.92 42.81
C GLN A 395 16.19 4.30 43.19
N LEU A 396 15.41 4.38 44.28
CA LEU A 396 15.34 5.55 45.15
C LEU A 396 14.95 5.08 46.56
N LEU A 397 15.90 4.49 47.28
CA LEU A 397 15.88 4.48 48.74
C LEU A 397 16.70 5.69 49.20
N ILE A 398 16.01 6.79 49.44
CA ILE A 398 16.56 7.91 50.22
C ILE A 398 16.40 7.51 51.68
N GLY A 399 17.54 7.22 52.31
CA GLY A 399 17.61 7.17 53.76
C GLY A 399 17.39 8.56 54.34
N ASN A 400 16.78 8.63 55.52
CA ASN A 400 17.16 9.61 56.52
C ASN A 400 16.70 9.17 57.90
N ASP A 401 17.61 9.40 58.84
CA ASP A 401 17.59 9.03 60.24
C ASP A 401 16.46 9.65 61.06
N HIS A 402 16.13 8.93 62.13
CA HIS A 402 15.40 9.35 63.32
C HIS A 402 16.07 10.57 64.02
N PRO A 403 15.32 11.38 64.80
CA PRO A 403 15.09 10.99 66.20
C PRO A 403 13.70 11.31 66.79
N THR A 404 13.28 10.35 67.61
CA THR A 404 12.35 10.38 68.76
C THR A 404 11.79 11.72 69.27
N LYS A 405 10.48 11.74 69.54
CA LYS A 405 9.89 12.14 70.84
C LYS A 405 8.45 11.63 70.99
N SER A 406 8.16 11.22 72.22
CA SER A 406 6.96 10.57 72.76
C SER A 406 5.80 11.54 72.99
N SER A 407 4.55 11.03 72.95
CA SER A 407 3.64 10.90 74.10
C SER A 407 2.14 10.88 73.72
N SER A 408 1.47 9.81 74.16
CA SER A 408 0.10 9.67 74.69
C SER A 408 -1.06 10.51 74.16
N SER A 409 -2.15 9.85 73.76
CA SER A 409 -3.29 9.59 74.66
C SER A 409 -4.44 8.89 73.93
N ALA A 410 -5.05 7.93 74.64
CA ALA A 410 -6.20 7.15 74.20
C ALA A 410 -7.49 7.98 74.26
N SER A 411 -8.36 7.81 73.27
CA SER A 411 -9.80 7.97 73.49
C SER A 411 -10.53 6.83 72.79
N SER A 412 -11.23 6.05 73.60
CA SER A 412 -12.10 4.95 73.24
C SER A 412 -13.40 5.48 72.64
N SER A 413 -13.64 5.21 71.37
CA SER A 413 -14.98 5.20 70.79
C SER A 413 -15.28 3.80 70.30
N VAL A 414 -16.24 3.15 70.97
CA VAL A 414 -16.80 1.87 70.55
C VAL A 414 -17.57 2.14 69.26
N SER A 415 -16.98 1.81 68.11
CA SER A 415 -17.69 1.81 66.83
C SER A 415 -18.42 0.48 66.69
N HIS A 416 -19.74 0.54 66.60
CA HIS A 416 -20.56 -0.59 66.16
C HIS A 416 -20.10 -1.00 64.76
N VAL A 417 -19.36 -2.12 64.67
CA VAL A 417 -19.09 -2.78 63.40
C VAL A 417 -20.39 -3.47 62.98
N SER A 418 -21.16 -2.81 62.13
CA SER A 418 -22.32 -3.40 61.45
C SER A 418 -21.84 -4.55 60.56
N GLY A 419 -22.64 -5.61 60.39
CA GLY A 419 -22.35 -6.69 59.42
C GLY A 419 -22.15 -6.18 57.98
N MET A 420 -22.65 -4.96 57.67
CA MET A 420 -22.34 -4.27 56.41
C MET A 420 -20.89 -3.80 56.29
N SER A 421 -20.23 -3.48 57.40
CA SER A 421 -18.81 -3.09 57.42
C SER A 421 -17.89 -4.27 57.06
N GLU A 422 -18.17 -5.46 57.59
CA GLU A 422 -17.44 -6.69 57.22
C GLU A 422 -17.76 -7.11 55.78
N PHE A 423 -19.02 -7.00 55.34
CA PHE A 423 -19.39 -7.25 53.95
C PHE A 423 -18.72 -6.26 52.99
N LEU A 424 -18.65 -4.96 53.31
CA LEU A 424 -17.96 -3.96 52.48
C LEU A 424 -16.43 -4.16 52.48
N THR A 425 -15.85 -4.66 53.56
CA THR A 425 -14.41 -5.00 53.62
C THR A 425 -14.11 -6.28 52.84
N HIS A 426 -15.03 -7.24 52.82
CA HIS A 426 -14.97 -8.44 51.99
C HIS A 426 -15.18 -8.14 50.49
N ILE A 427 -16.15 -7.29 50.15
CA ILE A 427 -16.34 -6.75 48.80
C ILE A 427 -15.08 -5.96 48.38
N ALA A 428 -14.50 -5.12 49.23
CA ALA A 428 -13.27 -4.37 48.90
C ALA A 428 -12.01 -5.25 48.73
N THR A 429 -12.02 -6.50 49.22
CA THR A 429 -10.93 -7.48 49.01
C THR A 429 -11.18 -8.42 47.83
N ILE A 430 -12.42 -8.51 47.35
CA ILE A 430 -12.81 -9.26 46.13
C ILE A 430 -12.85 -8.33 44.90
N GLU A 431 -13.30 -7.08 45.07
CA GLU A 431 -13.43 -6.02 44.06
C GLU A 431 -12.26 -5.01 44.13
N SER A 432 -11.11 -5.38 44.70
CA SER A 432 -9.87 -4.57 44.57
C SER A 432 -9.33 -4.57 43.13
N VAL A 433 -9.99 -5.30 42.23
CA VAL A 433 -9.89 -5.13 40.80
C VAL A 433 -11.22 -4.55 40.36
N GLN A 434 -11.29 -3.22 40.24
CA GLN A 434 -12.18 -2.62 39.24
C GLN A 434 -12.03 -3.47 37.98
N PRO A 435 -13.08 -3.94 37.29
CA PRO A 435 -12.90 -4.43 35.94
C PRO A 435 -12.45 -3.21 35.14
N VAL A 436 -11.14 -3.00 35.10
CA VAL A 436 -10.51 -2.23 34.06
C VAL A 436 -10.78 -3.11 32.86
N ASN A 437 -11.88 -2.85 32.15
CA ASN A 437 -12.03 -3.33 30.80
C ASN A 437 -10.67 -3.11 30.16
N ASN A 438 -10.04 -4.19 29.69
CA ASN A 438 -8.71 -4.06 29.13
C ASN A 438 -8.76 -3.01 28.00
N GLU A 439 -7.64 -2.38 27.67
CA GLU A 439 -7.66 -1.23 26.74
C GLU A 439 -8.33 -1.58 25.41
N LEU A 440 -8.28 -2.85 25.00
CA LEU A 440 -8.97 -3.36 23.81
C LEU A 440 -10.50 -3.41 23.98
N ASP A 441 -11.01 -3.85 25.13
CA ASP A 441 -12.44 -3.82 25.44
C ASP A 441 -12.95 -2.37 25.54
N THR A 442 -12.20 -1.49 26.19
CA THR A 442 -12.49 -0.04 26.23
C THR A 442 -12.55 0.54 24.81
N TYR A 443 -11.57 0.20 23.96
CA TYR A 443 -11.57 0.60 22.55
C TYR A 443 -12.83 0.15 21.81
N PHE A 444 -13.38 -1.03 22.08
CA PHE A 444 -14.62 -1.48 21.44
C PHE A 444 -15.90 -0.87 22.00
N GLU A 445 -15.92 -0.55 23.29
CA GLU A 445 -17.04 0.09 23.97
C GLU A 445 -17.16 1.58 23.62
N ASP A 446 -16.03 2.24 23.40
CA ASP A 446 -15.97 3.63 22.96
C ASP A 446 -16.79 3.83 21.67
N GLY A 447 -17.44 4.99 21.57
CA GLY A 447 -18.12 5.42 20.35
C GLY A 447 -17.21 5.36 19.12
N LEU A 448 -17.79 5.25 17.92
CA LEU A 448 -17.01 5.42 16.69
C LEU A 448 -16.48 6.85 16.62
N PHE A 449 -15.26 7.01 16.12
CA PHE A 449 -14.75 8.34 15.82
C PHE A 449 -15.58 8.98 14.70
N THR A 450 -16.34 10.03 15.03
CA THR A 450 -17.07 10.85 14.07
C THR A 450 -16.32 12.16 13.87
N ALA A 451 -15.87 12.43 12.64
CA ALA A 451 -15.30 13.73 12.27
C ALA A 451 -16.41 14.80 12.30
N ALA A 452 -16.72 15.31 13.48
CA ALA A 452 -17.68 16.40 13.67
C ALA A 452 -17.05 17.40 14.65
N ASP A 453 -16.37 18.40 14.08
CA ASP A 453 -16.35 19.81 14.52
C ASP A 453 -15.30 20.68 13.83
N ASP A 454 -14.65 20.21 12.76
CA ASP A 454 -13.87 21.09 11.88
C ASP A 454 -14.22 20.85 10.42
N SER A 455 -14.73 21.87 9.75
CA SER A 455 -15.19 21.85 8.35
C SER A 455 -14.06 21.67 7.32
N THR A 456 -12.94 21.08 7.73
CA THR A 456 -11.75 20.80 6.92
C THR A 456 -11.23 19.37 7.08
N VAL A 457 -11.83 18.53 7.93
CA VAL A 457 -11.43 17.12 8.05
C VAL A 457 -12.20 16.29 7.02
N ASP A 458 -11.52 16.04 5.92
CA ASP A 458 -11.93 15.15 4.84
C ASP A 458 -12.29 13.77 5.43
N ILE A 459 -13.57 13.37 5.36
CA ILE A 459 -14.10 12.08 5.88
C ILE A 459 -13.28 10.88 5.35
N VAL A 460 -12.62 11.08 4.21
CA VAL A 460 -11.77 10.12 3.51
C VAL A 460 -10.40 9.93 4.17
N ASN A 461 -9.84 10.97 4.81
CA ASN A 461 -8.42 11.03 5.19
C ASN A 461 -8.18 11.06 6.71
N LEU A 462 -8.69 10.06 7.45
CA LEU A 462 -8.16 9.80 8.79
C LEU A 462 -6.73 9.28 8.66
N ASP A 463 -5.77 10.03 9.19
CA ASP A 463 -4.42 9.54 9.39
C ASP A 463 -4.38 8.76 10.71
N ALA A 464 -4.49 7.43 10.62
CA ALA A 464 -4.48 6.53 11.78
C ALA A 464 -3.18 6.61 12.61
N LEU A 465 -2.15 7.31 12.12
CA LEU A 465 -0.92 7.56 12.88
C LEU A 465 -0.96 8.88 13.67
N LYS A 466 -1.93 9.75 13.39
CA LYS A 466 -2.13 11.02 14.12
C LYS A 466 -3.23 10.95 15.18
N TRP A 467 -4.11 9.95 15.08
CA TRP A 467 -5.02 9.54 16.14
C TRP A 467 -4.25 8.72 17.17
#